data_AF-A0A8T5E9K4-F1
#
_entry.id   AF-A0A8T5E9K4-F1
#
_cell.length_a   1.000
_cell.length_b   1.000
_cell.length_c   1.000
_cell.angle_alpha   90.00
_cell.angle_beta   90.00
_cell.angle_gamma   90.00
#
_symmetry.space_group_name_H-M   'P 1'
#
loop_
_entity.id
_entity.type
_entity.pdbx_description
1 polymer ?
#
loop_
_entity_poly.entity_id
_entity_poly.type
_entity_poly.pdbx_seq_one_letter_code
_entity_poly.pdbx_strand_id
1 'polypeptide(L)'
;MLEHSLNIGGSEWMIIIFAAVVLVLGTGKLPGVAKKMGKVMSEYNNAKNEIQQQMKEVTEEIPKISGPVETEREKLEMISKSVGIKTEGKTDEELQKEISLKMGQKTADTTQKTADTTQKPADTTQKTADVSKTK
;
A
#
# COMPACT_ATOMS: atom_id res chain seq x y z
N MET A 1 3.31 10.65 -46.96
CA MET A 1 4.76 10.70 -46.68
C MET A 1 5.04 11.33 -45.31
N LEU A 2 4.42 10.82 -44.22
CA LEU A 2 4.64 11.29 -42.84
C LEU A 2 4.57 10.13 -41.83
N GLU A 3 4.85 8.90 -42.25
CA GLU A 3 4.77 7.68 -41.43
C GLU A 3 6.07 7.39 -40.63
N HIS A 4 6.99 8.36 -40.55
CA HIS A 4 8.23 8.25 -39.77
C HIS A 4 8.18 9.03 -38.44
N SER A 5 7.16 9.87 -38.22
CA SER A 5 7.13 10.80 -37.08
C SER A 5 6.74 10.16 -35.74
N LEU A 6 6.22 8.93 -35.74
CA LEU A 6 5.76 8.20 -34.54
C LEU A 6 6.49 6.86 -34.32
N ASN A 7 7.27 6.40 -35.30
CA ASN A 7 8.16 5.24 -35.17
C ASN A 7 9.59 5.65 -34.76
N ILE A 8 9.78 6.94 -34.48
CA ILE A 8 10.98 7.55 -33.89
C ILE A 8 11.00 7.07 -32.41
N GLY A 9 11.49 5.85 -32.20
CA GLY A 9 11.13 4.99 -31.07
C GLY A 9 11.78 5.43 -29.77
N GLY A 10 11.20 6.44 -29.09
CA GLY A 10 11.50 6.91 -27.71
C GLY A 10 12.91 7.43 -27.47
N SER A 11 13.94 6.69 -27.87
CA SER A 11 15.36 6.99 -27.84
C SER A 11 15.73 8.29 -28.54
N GLU A 12 15.14 8.59 -29.70
CA GLU A 12 15.38 9.85 -30.42
C GLU A 12 14.77 11.05 -29.69
N TRP A 13 13.61 10.89 -29.07
CA TRP A 13 13.04 11.89 -28.17
C TRP A 13 13.93 12.12 -26.95
N MET A 14 14.50 11.06 -26.37
CA MET A 14 15.45 11.17 -25.26
C MET A 14 16.71 11.95 -25.67
N ILE A 15 17.22 11.72 -26.88
CA ILE A 15 18.36 12.48 -27.42
C ILE A 15 18.00 13.95 -27.64
N ILE A 16 16.82 14.25 -28.21
CA ILE A 16 16.37 15.62 -28.44
C ILE A 16 16.21 16.38 -27.11
N ILE A 17 15.57 15.75 -26.12
CA ILE A 17 15.39 16.34 -24.79
C ILE A 17 16.74 16.54 -24.11
N PHE A 18 17.64 15.55 -24.16
CA PHE A 18 18.97 15.65 -23.60
C PHE A 18 19.78 16.78 -24.27
N ALA A 19 19.75 16.86 -25.60
CA ALA A 19 20.41 17.92 -26.36
C ALA A 19 19.85 19.31 -26.01
N ALA A 20 18.53 19.45 -25.87
CA ALA A 20 17.89 20.69 -25.44
C ALA A 20 18.36 21.12 -24.04
N VAL A 21 18.41 20.19 -23.09
CA VAL A 21 18.90 20.44 -21.73
C VAL A 21 20.39 20.83 -21.74
N VAL A 22 21.22 20.12 -22.52
CA VAL A 22 22.65 20.41 -22.66
C VAL A 22 22.89 21.78 -23.32
N LEU A 23 22.06 22.18 -24.30
CA LEU A 23 22.17 23.49 -24.94
C LEU A 23 21.80 24.64 -23.99
N VAL A 24 20.73 24.47 -23.20
CA VAL A 24 20.27 25.50 -22.25
C VAL A 24 21.20 25.62 -21.05
N LEU A 25 21.66 24.49 -20.49
CA LEU A 25 22.50 24.47 -19.29
C LEU A 25 24.01 24.50 -19.59
N GLY A 26 24.40 24.14 -20.80
CA GLY A 26 25.80 23.93 -21.20
C GLY A 26 26.39 22.61 -20.67
N THR A 27 27.47 22.15 -21.31
CA THR A 27 28.19 20.92 -20.92
C THR A 27 28.98 21.06 -19.62
N GLY A 28 29.31 22.28 -19.18
CA GLY A 28 30.12 22.52 -17.98
C GLY A 28 29.36 22.40 -16.65
N LYS A 29 28.03 22.59 -16.66
CA LYS A 29 27.21 22.57 -15.43
C LYS A 29 26.73 21.15 -15.08
N LEU A 30 26.46 20.33 -16.09
CA LEU A 30 26.04 18.93 -15.94
C LEU A 30 26.97 18.08 -15.05
N PRO A 31 28.30 18.04 -15.26
CA PRO A 31 29.19 17.24 -14.41
C PRO A 31 29.23 17.76 -12.96
N GLY A 32 29.07 19.07 -12.75
CA GLY A 32 29.02 19.65 -11.41
C GLY A 32 27.76 19.24 -10.64
N VAL A 33 26.60 19.27 -11.29
CA VAL A 33 25.32 18.83 -10.71
C VAL A 33 25.34 17.32 -10.45
N ALA A 34 25.80 16.52 -11.40
CA ALA A 34 25.92 15.07 -11.25
C ALA A 34 26.82 14.69 -10.08
N LYS A 35 27.98 15.35 -9.90
CA LYS A 35 28.87 15.11 -8.75
C LYS A 35 28.20 15.44 -7.41
N LYS A 36 27.44 16.54 -7.34
CA LYS A 36 26.71 16.93 -6.12
C LYS A 36 25.59 15.93 -5.80
N MET A 37 24.76 15.57 -6.79
CA MET A 37 23.70 14.57 -6.61
C MET A 37 24.27 13.19 -6.27
N GLY A 38 25.36 12.78 -6.92
CA GLY A 38 26.05 11.53 -6.62
C GLY A 38 26.60 11.49 -5.20
N LYS A 39 27.16 12.59 -4.70
CA LYS A 39 27.62 12.70 -3.30
C LYS A 39 26.46 12.55 -2.32
N VAL A 40 25.35 13.26 -2.55
CA VAL A 40 24.15 13.17 -1.70
C VAL A 40 23.57 11.75 -1.72
N MET A 41 23.45 11.14 -2.90
CA MET A 41 22.94 9.78 -3.03
C MET A 41 23.88 8.76 -2.35
N SER A 42 25.20 8.96 -2.44
CA SER A 42 26.19 8.13 -1.77
C SER A 42 26.09 8.22 -0.25
N GLU A 43 26.02 9.44 0.30
CA GLU A 43 25.86 9.65 1.74
C GLU A 43 24.52 9.08 2.24
N TYR A 44 23.43 9.29 1.49
CA TYR A 44 22.13 8.71 1.79
C TYR A 44 22.14 7.19 1.77
N ASN A 45 22.76 6.57 0.75
CA ASN A 45 22.83 5.11 0.65
C ASN A 45 23.67 4.51 1.78
N ASN A 46 24.79 5.15 2.14
CA ASN A 46 25.63 4.73 3.25
C ASN A 46 24.87 4.83 4.58
N ALA A 47 24.22 5.96 4.85
CA ALA A 47 23.42 6.16 6.06
C ALA A 47 22.24 5.19 6.14
N LYS A 48 21.52 4.98 5.02
CA LYS A 48 20.44 4.00 4.93
C LYS A 48 20.95 2.60 5.21
N ASN A 49 22.10 2.21 4.66
CA ASN A 49 22.66 0.88 4.87
C ASN A 49 23.06 0.66 6.34
N GLU A 50 23.67 1.66 6.97
CA GLU A 50 24.01 1.63 8.40
C GLU A 50 22.76 1.53 9.28
N ILE A 51 21.73 2.33 8.99
CA ILE A 51 20.44 2.28 9.70
C ILE A 51 19.74 0.93 9.47
N GLN A 52 19.76 0.39 8.25
CA GLN A 52 19.18 -0.93 7.98
C GLN A 52 19.95 -2.06 8.67
N GLN A 53 21.27 -1.97 8.75
CA GLN A 53 22.10 -2.94 9.47
C GLN A 53 21.74 -2.92 10.96
N GLN A 54 21.70 -1.73 11.57
CA GLN A 54 21.34 -1.56 12.98
C GLN A 54 19.88 -1.94 13.25
N MET A 55 18.94 -1.56 12.36
CA MET A 55 17.55 -1.97 12.49
C MET A 55 17.38 -3.48 12.28
N LYS A 56 18.15 -4.12 11.39
CA LYS A 56 18.11 -5.58 11.23
C LYS A 56 18.65 -6.29 12.46
N GLU A 57 19.69 -5.75 13.09
CA GLU A 57 20.27 -6.26 14.34
C GLU A 57 19.29 -6.09 15.52
N VAL A 58 18.64 -4.92 15.65
CA VAL A 58 17.61 -4.66 16.67
C VAL A 58 16.30 -5.41 16.41
N THR A 59 15.94 -5.62 15.13
CA THR A 59 14.74 -6.38 14.74
C THR A 59 14.98 -7.90 14.79
N GLU A 60 16.21 -8.39 14.90
CA GLU A 60 16.43 -9.81 15.23
C GLU A 60 16.03 -10.14 16.67
N GLU A 61 15.79 -9.14 17.53
CA GLU A 61 15.18 -9.31 18.86
C GLU A 61 13.65 -9.16 18.88
N ILE A 62 13.00 -8.77 17.77
CA ILE A 62 11.54 -8.61 17.68
C ILE A 62 11.01 -9.34 16.44
N PRO A 63 10.19 -10.40 16.57
CA PRO A 63 9.76 -11.22 15.44
C PRO A 63 9.05 -10.37 14.36
N LYS A 64 9.66 -10.32 13.17
CA LYS A 64 9.17 -9.62 11.98
C LYS A 64 7.79 -10.15 11.56
N ILE A 65 6.74 -9.38 11.83
CA ILE A 65 5.47 -9.48 11.12
C ILE A 65 5.39 -8.28 10.18
N SER A 66 6.01 -8.34 9.00
CA SER A 66 5.67 -7.40 7.90
C SER A 66 6.39 -7.75 6.59
N GLY A 67 5.79 -8.64 5.81
CA GLY A 67 5.87 -8.60 4.35
C GLY A 67 4.49 -8.25 3.81
N PRO A 68 4.36 -7.76 2.55
CA PRO A 68 3.08 -7.81 1.87
C PRO A 68 2.59 -9.26 1.88
N VAL A 69 1.34 -9.44 2.29
CA VAL A 69 0.77 -10.77 2.42
C VAL A 69 0.40 -11.24 1.01
N GLU A 70 1.32 -11.94 0.37
CA GLU A 70 1.28 -12.29 -1.06
C GLU A 70 0.23 -13.37 -1.34
N THR A 71 -0.07 -14.23 -0.36
CA THR A 71 -0.97 -15.38 -0.53
C THR A 71 -2.20 -15.32 0.37
N GLU A 72 -3.31 -15.88 -0.10
CA GLU A 72 -4.53 -16.01 0.70
C GLU A 72 -4.30 -16.80 1.99
N ARG A 73 -3.47 -17.86 1.91
CA ARG A 73 -3.00 -18.66 3.04
C ARG A 73 -2.35 -17.78 4.12
N GLU A 74 -1.45 -16.89 3.73
CA GLU A 74 -0.73 -16.03 4.67
C GLU A 74 -1.66 -14.97 5.30
N LYS A 75 -2.70 -14.52 4.58
CA LYS A 75 -3.74 -13.63 5.14
C LYS A 75 -4.54 -14.36 6.21
N LEU A 76 -4.94 -15.60 5.91
CA LEU A 76 -5.65 -16.46 6.86
C LEU A 76 -4.78 -16.78 8.08
N GLU A 77 -3.48 -17.01 7.90
CA GLU A 77 -2.53 -17.24 8.99
C GLU A 77 -2.32 -16.00 9.87
N MET A 78 -2.26 -14.81 9.27
CA MET A 78 -2.13 -13.56 10.01
C MET A 78 -3.38 -13.28 10.86
N ILE A 79 -4.57 -13.47 10.28
CA ILE A 79 -5.85 -13.26 10.97
C ILE A 79 -6.03 -14.31 12.08
N SER A 80 -5.80 -15.59 11.79
CA SER A 80 -5.88 -16.67 12.78
C SER A 80 -4.91 -16.48 13.94
N LYS A 81 -3.65 -16.08 13.69
CA LYS A 81 -2.70 -15.70 14.76
C LYS A 81 -3.24 -14.55 15.62
N SER A 82 -3.85 -13.55 14.99
CA SER A 82 -4.47 -12.40 15.70
C SER A 82 -5.71 -12.78 16.52
N VAL A 83 -6.42 -13.84 16.11
CA VAL A 83 -7.63 -14.36 16.77
C VAL A 83 -7.30 -15.55 17.68
N GLY A 84 -6.03 -15.99 17.75
CA GLY A 84 -5.56 -17.10 18.56
C GLY A 84 -6.06 -18.48 18.09
N ILE A 85 -6.15 -18.70 16.78
CA ILE A 85 -6.51 -19.99 16.16
C ILE A 85 -5.21 -20.65 15.69
N LYS A 86 -5.06 -21.95 15.97
CA LYS A 86 -3.93 -22.74 15.47
C LYS A 86 -4.05 -22.98 13.96
N THR A 87 -2.98 -22.69 13.21
CA THR A 87 -2.90 -22.78 11.74
C THR A 87 -2.30 -24.08 11.23
N GLU A 88 -1.58 -24.80 12.09
CA GLU A 88 -0.86 -26.03 11.76
C GLU A 88 -1.84 -27.16 11.42
N GLY A 89 -1.70 -27.74 10.21
CA GLY A 89 -2.43 -28.93 9.79
C GLY A 89 -3.87 -28.72 9.32
N LYS A 90 -4.35 -27.48 9.22
CA LYS A 90 -5.70 -27.15 8.72
C LYS A 90 -5.68 -26.79 7.25
N THR A 91 -6.76 -27.09 6.53
CA THR A 91 -6.94 -26.56 5.17
C THR A 91 -7.40 -25.11 5.22
N ASP A 92 -7.28 -24.41 4.09
CA ASP A 92 -7.61 -22.99 3.97
C ASP A 92 -9.10 -22.74 4.27
N GLU A 93 -9.98 -23.68 3.88
CA GLU A 93 -11.42 -23.61 4.13
C GLU A 93 -11.76 -23.80 5.61
N GLU A 94 -11.09 -24.72 6.30
CA GLU A 94 -11.27 -24.94 7.74
C GLU A 94 -10.79 -23.74 8.55
N LEU A 95 -9.64 -23.18 8.17
CA LEU A 95 -9.09 -21.96 8.76
C LEU A 95 -10.04 -20.78 8.59
N GLN A 96 -10.57 -20.56 7.39
CA GLN A 96 -11.52 -19.48 7.11
C GLN A 96 -12.81 -19.63 7.91
N LYS A 97 -13.34 -20.86 8.02
CA LYS A 97 -14.55 -21.17 8.80
C LYS A 97 -14.33 -20.89 10.29
N GLU A 98 -13.21 -21.31 10.85
CA GLU A 98 -12.91 -21.14 12.27
C GLU A 98 -12.61 -19.69 12.63
N ILE A 99 -11.91 -18.96 11.74
CA ILE A 99 -11.71 -17.51 11.85
C ILE A 99 -13.07 -16.81 11.88
N SER A 100 -13.96 -17.12 10.93
CA SER A 100 -15.27 -16.49 10.84
C SER A 100 -16.14 -16.79 12.07
N LEU A 101 -16.12 -18.02 12.56
CA LEU A 101 -16.85 -18.42 13.78
C LEU A 101 -16.33 -17.68 15.02
N LYS A 102 -15.01 -17.61 15.19
CA LYS A 102 -14.41 -16.99 16.38
C LYS A 102 -14.47 -15.46 16.32
N MET A 103 -14.38 -14.86 15.14
CA MET A 103 -14.58 -13.42 14.92
C MET A 103 -16.06 -13.03 15.12
N GLY A 104 -16.99 -13.86 14.66
CA GLY A 104 -18.44 -13.67 14.85
C GLY A 104 -18.90 -13.87 16.29
N GLN A 105 -18.17 -14.64 17.11
CA GLN A 105 -18.41 -14.71 18.56
C GLN A 105 -17.71 -13.60 19.35
N LYS A 106 -16.57 -13.08 18.89
CA LYS A 106 -15.83 -12.01 19.60
C LYS A 106 -16.59 -10.67 19.64
N THR A 107 -17.60 -10.47 18.80
CA THR A 107 -18.52 -9.33 18.87
C THR A 107 -19.61 -9.48 19.94
N ALA A 108 -19.73 -10.63 20.62
CA ALA A 108 -20.78 -10.86 21.61
C ALA A 108 -20.37 -10.61 23.07
N ASP A 109 -19.08 -10.43 23.38
CA ASP A 109 -18.57 -10.30 24.76
C ASP A 109 -18.00 -8.92 25.14
N THR A 110 -18.37 -7.87 24.41
CA THR A 110 -18.24 -6.49 24.91
C THR A 110 -19.50 -5.72 24.58
N THR A 111 -20.56 -5.98 25.35
CA THR A 111 -21.53 -5.01 25.90
C THR A 111 -22.64 -5.82 26.58
N GLN A 112 -22.45 -6.17 27.85
CA GLN A 112 -23.59 -6.51 28.71
C GLN A 112 -24.22 -5.21 29.22
N LYS A 113 -25.57 -5.18 29.18
CA LYS A 113 -26.51 -4.25 29.83
C LYS A 113 -26.92 -3.00 29.03
N THR A 114 -28.09 -3.10 28.38
CA THR A 114 -29.32 -2.24 28.48
C THR A 114 -30.19 -2.59 27.24
N ALA A 115 -31.10 -3.55 27.35
CA ALA A 115 -32.54 -3.32 27.52
C ALA A 115 -33.20 -2.49 26.39
N ASP A 116 -33.90 -3.21 25.51
CA ASP A 116 -35.33 -3.04 25.19
C ASP A 116 -35.76 -2.60 23.76
N THR A 117 -36.56 -3.50 23.17
CA THR A 117 -37.62 -3.38 22.14
C THR A 117 -37.29 -2.99 20.68
N THR A 118 -37.16 -4.05 19.86
CA THR A 118 -37.98 -4.41 18.67
C THR A 118 -38.69 -3.29 17.89
N GLN A 119 -38.46 -3.20 16.56
CA GLN A 119 -39.48 -3.44 15.50
C GLN A 119 -38.99 -3.06 14.08
N LYS A 120 -38.99 -4.07 13.19
CA LYS A 120 -39.18 -4.02 11.71
C LYS A 120 -40.67 -3.65 11.45
N PRO A 121 -41.16 -2.96 10.37
CA PRO A 121 -40.88 -3.23 8.93
C PRO A 121 -40.92 -2.05 7.91
N ALA A 122 -40.35 -2.34 6.74
CA ALA A 122 -40.83 -2.09 5.36
C ALA A 122 -41.16 -0.68 4.80
N ASP A 123 -40.65 -0.52 3.57
CA ASP A 123 -41.28 0.04 2.35
C ASP A 123 -41.15 1.54 1.99
N THR A 124 -40.37 1.76 0.93
CA THR A 124 -40.77 2.38 -0.35
C THR A 124 -41.15 3.87 -0.39
N THR A 125 -40.35 4.61 -1.17
CA THR A 125 -40.75 5.53 -2.26
C THR A 125 -40.02 6.87 -2.21
N GLN A 126 -39.17 7.06 -3.22
CA GLN A 126 -39.07 8.22 -4.11
C GLN A 126 -39.67 9.55 -3.61
N LYS A 127 -38.90 10.64 -3.68
CA LYS A 127 -39.33 11.84 -4.43
C LYS A 127 -38.18 12.81 -4.67
N THR A 128 -37.87 12.98 -5.94
CA THR A 128 -37.28 14.16 -6.58
C THR A 128 -38.19 15.39 -6.43
N ALA A 129 -37.65 16.51 -5.98
CA ALA A 129 -37.99 17.91 -6.32
C ALA A 129 -37.16 18.80 -5.38
N ASP A 130 -36.21 19.59 -5.89
CA ASP A 130 -36.40 20.98 -6.32
C ASP A 130 -36.62 21.97 -5.15
N VAL A 131 -35.94 23.11 -5.28
CA VAL A 131 -36.04 24.36 -4.52
C VAL A 131 -35.27 24.42 -3.21
N SER A 132 -34.12 25.09 -3.28
CA SER A 132 -33.86 26.26 -2.44
C SER A 132 -32.77 27.16 -3.06
N LYS A 133 -33.24 28.16 -3.83
CA LYS A 133 -32.58 29.47 -3.94
C LYS A 133 -32.63 30.18 -2.57
N THR A 134 -31.86 31.28 -2.47
CA THR A 134 -31.70 32.23 -1.35
C THR A 134 -30.83 31.69 -0.22
N LYS A 135 -29.62 32.21 0.01
CA LYS A 135 -29.30 33.63 0.21
C LYS A 135 -27.84 33.94 -0.14
#